data_AF-A0A3D5VCJ9-F1
#
_entry.id   AF-A0A3D5VCJ9-F1
#
_cell.length_a   1.000
_cell.length_b   1.000
_cell.length_c   1.000
_cell.angle_alpha   90.00
_cell.angle_beta   90.00
_cell.angle_gamma   90.00
#
_symmetry.space_group_name_H-M   'P 1'
#
loop_
_entity.id
_entity.type
_entity.pdbx_description
1 polymer ?
#
loop_
_entity_poly.entity_id
_entity_poly.type
_entity_poly.pdbx_seq_one_letter_code
_entity_poly.pdbx_strand_id
1 'polypeptide(L)'
;IRNCIIDYYENHDVTYVILGGDSAPNSSADDIIPHRGFYANVSSYTDYDIPSDMYYGYLDGTWNDDGDNRWGEPDEADLLAEVHVGRICVSDLEQLENNLNKEFMYQDTPVVEDISKALMVGEKLWTNTYGGQYKNEVYQGSSANGYTTEGVSDNFSVSTLYEMDSIWTKYQLFDQFNLTGINILNHLGHSSTDYVMKIYNPDVNTTNFTNDGVERGYVIGYSQGCYAGSFDNRDINAGSYIDDESIAEYLTNIPTAEVAFIANSRYGWGMQGST
;
A
#
# COMPACT_ATOMS: atom_id res chain seq x y z
N ILE A 1 12.89 4.26 -18.71
CA ILE A 1 12.72 4.69 -17.30
C ILE A 1 13.88 4.17 -16.46
N ARG A 2 14.00 2.86 -16.17
CA ARG A 2 15.11 2.29 -15.37
C ARG A 2 16.51 2.80 -15.74
N ASN A 3 16.90 2.78 -17.03
CA ASN A 3 18.22 3.28 -17.45
C ASN A 3 18.45 4.77 -17.18
N CYS A 4 17.38 5.59 -17.18
CA CYS A 4 17.47 6.99 -16.78
C CYS A 4 17.72 7.09 -15.27
N ILE A 5 17.02 6.28 -14.48
CA ILE A 5 17.22 6.22 -13.02
C ILE A 5 18.64 5.74 -12.70
N ILE A 6 19.17 4.73 -13.40
CA ILE A 6 20.56 4.28 -13.27
C ILE A 6 21.54 5.44 -13.53
N ASP A 7 21.37 6.16 -14.64
CA ASP A 7 22.21 7.32 -14.96
C ASP A 7 22.17 8.38 -13.85
N TYR A 8 20.99 8.67 -13.29
CA TYR A 8 20.84 9.62 -12.20
C TYR A 8 21.36 9.13 -10.85
N TYR A 9 21.26 7.83 -10.58
CA TYR A 9 21.87 7.23 -9.40
C TYR A 9 23.40 7.29 -9.48
N GLU A 10 23.99 6.90 -10.62
CA GLU A 10 25.44 6.86 -10.82
C GLU A 10 26.08 8.24 -10.94
N ASN A 11 25.38 9.22 -11.53
CA ASN A 11 25.96 10.51 -11.90
C ASN A 11 25.36 11.71 -11.15
N HIS A 12 24.25 11.54 -10.43
CA HIS A 12 23.50 12.64 -9.81
C HIS A 12 23.05 12.37 -8.36
N ASP A 13 23.55 11.32 -7.71
CA ASP A 13 23.29 10.98 -6.29
C ASP A 13 21.78 10.93 -5.94
N VAL A 14 20.92 10.51 -6.88
CA VAL A 14 19.49 10.36 -6.63
C VAL A 14 19.24 9.22 -5.64
N THR A 15 18.41 9.47 -4.62
CA THR A 15 18.01 8.46 -3.62
C THR A 15 16.50 8.20 -3.58
N TYR A 16 15.69 9.08 -4.18
CA TYR A 16 14.22 8.97 -4.22
C TYR A 16 13.72 9.24 -5.63
N VAL A 17 12.76 8.43 -6.08
CA VAL A 17 12.08 8.58 -7.37
C VAL A 17 10.58 8.49 -7.14
N ILE A 18 9.84 9.47 -7.66
CA ILE A 18 8.38 9.43 -7.71
C ILE A 18 7.97 9.22 -9.16
N LEU A 19 7.24 8.15 -9.43
CA LEU A 19 6.61 7.86 -10.70
C LEU A 19 5.23 8.54 -10.73
N GLY A 20 5.03 9.49 -11.65
CA GLY A 20 3.74 10.18 -11.80
C GLY A 20 2.96 9.61 -12.99
N GLY A 21 1.87 8.91 -12.70
CA GLY A 21 0.99 8.29 -13.70
C GLY A 21 0.59 6.88 -13.31
N ASP A 22 -0.58 6.45 -13.77
CA ASP A 22 -1.10 5.09 -13.60
C ASP A 22 -0.37 4.09 -14.54
N SER A 23 -0.64 2.78 -14.37
CA SER A 23 -0.07 1.66 -15.12
C SER A 23 -1.13 0.69 -15.67
N ALA A 24 -2.41 1.07 -15.64
CA ALA A 24 -3.54 0.22 -16.01
C ALA A 24 -3.55 -0.13 -17.51
N PRO A 25 -3.22 -1.38 -17.90
CA PRO A 25 -3.03 -1.75 -19.31
C PRO A 25 -4.35 -1.88 -20.08
N ASN A 26 -5.49 -1.92 -19.38
CA ASN A 26 -6.84 -1.95 -19.96
C ASN A 26 -7.28 -0.58 -20.49
N SER A 27 -6.55 0.51 -20.20
CA SER A 27 -6.80 1.85 -20.70
C SER A 27 -5.50 2.49 -21.19
N SER A 28 -5.38 2.74 -22.50
CA SER A 28 -4.20 3.43 -23.04
C SER A 28 -4.05 4.88 -22.58
N ALA A 29 -5.11 5.46 -22.02
CA ALA A 29 -5.05 6.79 -21.42
C ALA A 29 -4.41 6.75 -20.03
N ASP A 30 -4.55 5.62 -19.34
CA ASP A 30 -4.14 5.44 -17.94
C ASP A 30 -2.83 4.65 -17.82
N ASP A 31 -2.40 3.90 -18.85
CA ASP A 31 -1.05 3.30 -18.95
C ASP A 31 0.03 4.36 -19.29
N ILE A 32 0.33 5.25 -18.34
CA ILE A 32 1.27 6.35 -18.50
C ILE A 32 2.70 5.91 -18.17
N ILE A 33 2.88 5.30 -16.99
CA ILE A 33 4.16 4.78 -16.54
C ILE A 33 3.99 3.26 -16.34
N PRO A 34 4.51 2.43 -17.25
CA PRO A 34 4.29 0.99 -17.16
C PRO A 34 4.94 0.43 -15.89
N HIS A 35 4.42 -0.68 -15.40
CA HIS A 35 5.08 -1.49 -14.38
C HIS A 35 5.97 -2.55 -15.01
N ARG A 36 6.77 -3.24 -14.20
CA ARG A 36 7.39 -4.51 -14.58
C ARG A 36 6.58 -5.66 -13.99
N GLY A 37 6.12 -6.57 -14.83
CA GLY A 37 5.54 -7.85 -14.40
C GLY A 37 6.62 -8.80 -13.89
N PHE A 38 6.51 -9.25 -12.64
CA PHE A 38 7.40 -10.24 -12.04
C PHE A 38 6.76 -11.63 -11.96
N TYR A 39 7.60 -12.63 -12.11
CA TYR A 39 7.25 -14.03 -11.90
C TYR A 39 7.29 -14.35 -10.40
N ALA A 40 6.29 -15.10 -9.93
CA ALA A 40 6.32 -15.71 -8.62
C ALA A 40 5.65 -17.09 -8.64
N ASN A 41 6.25 -18.04 -7.95
CA ASN A 41 5.67 -19.35 -7.69
C ASN A 41 5.68 -19.63 -6.19
N VAL A 42 4.49 -19.78 -5.60
CA VAL A 42 4.31 -20.11 -4.18
C VAL A 42 3.32 -21.26 -4.06
N SER A 43 3.82 -22.44 -3.70
CA SER A 43 3.02 -23.66 -3.60
C SER A 43 2.25 -23.96 -4.91
N SER A 44 0.92 -23.85 -4.91
CA SER A 44 0.07 -24.08 -6.08
C SER A 44 -0.27 -22.80 -6.84
N TYR A 45 0.16 -21.65 -6.35
CA TYR A 45 -0.04 -20.36 -7.00
C TYR A 45 1.15 -20.03 -7.89
N THR A 46 0.88 -19.62 -9.12
CA THR A 46 1.90 -19.10 -10.04
C THR A 46 1.35 -17.86 -10.70
N ASP A 47 2.17 -16.82 -10.72
CA ASP A 47 1.92 -15.57 -11.42
C ASP A 47 3.12 -15.27 -12.31
N TYR A 48 2.87 -14.72 -13.48
CA TYR A 48 3.93 -14.34 -14.44
C TYR A 48 4.04 -12.82 -14.57
N ASP A 49 3.18 -12.08 -13.88
CA ASP A 49 2.96 -10.66 -14.13
C ASP A 49 2.47 -9.97 -12.85
N ILE A 50 3.24 -10.09 -11.77
CA ILE A 50 3.03 -9.27 -10.56
C ILE A 50 3.54 -7.86 -10.86
N PRO A 51 2.69 -6.83 -10.93
CA PRO A 51 3.11 -5.49 -11.29
C PRO A 51 3.96 -4.94 -10.16
N SER A 52 5.16 -4.48 -10.53
CA SER A 52 6.18 -4.07 -9.59
C SER A 52 6.96 -2.88 -10.09
N ASP A 53 6.99 -1.84 -9.26
CA ASP A 53 7.90 -0.71 -9.41
C ASP A 53 9.27 -0.95 -8.77
N MET A 54 9.46 -2.09 -8.07
CA MET A 54 10.78 -2.47 -7.54
C MET A 54 11.83 -2.52 -8.66
N TYR A 55 11.43 -2.93 -9.87
CA TYR A 55 12.31 -2.91 -11.04
C TYR A 55 12.96 -1.54 -11.30
N TYR A 56 12.32 -0.45 -10.89
CA TYR A 56 12.85 0.91 -11.04
C TYR A 56 13.73 1.37 -9.88
N GLY A 57 13.69 0.70 -8.72
CA GLY A 57 14.44 1.07 -7.52
C GLY A 57 15.65 0.19 -7.20
N TYR A 58 15.65 -1.03 -7.72
CA TYR A 58 16.61 -2.09 -7.46
C TYR A 58 17.41 -2.29 -8.74
N LEU A 59 18.54 -1.61 -8.81
CA LEU A 59 19.25 -1.25 -10.03
C LEU A 59 20.30 -2.29 -10.43
N ASP A 60 20.64 -3.21 -9.53
CA ASP A 60 21.55 -4.30 -9.83
C ASP A 60 20.90 -5.35 -10.76
N GLY A 61 21.77 -6.07 -11.48
CA GLY A 61 21.36 -7.18 -12.35
C GLY A 61 20.48 -6.81 -13.55
N THR A 62 20.10 -7.84 -14.30
CA THR A 62 19.24 -7.68 -15.48
C THR A 62 17.77 -7.93 -15.18
N TRP A 63 17.46 -8.64 -14.08
CA TRP A 63 16.15 -9.17 -13.71
C TRP A 63 15.57 -10.19 -14.70
N ASN A 64 16.37 -10.69 -15.65
CA ASN A 64 16.00 -11.69 -16.64
C ASN A 64 17.29 -12.26 -17.28
N ASP A 65 18.04 -13.03 -16.50
CA ASP A 65 19.38 -13.49 -16.88
C ASP A 65 19.33 -14.61 -17.94
N ASP A 66 18.24 -15.38 -18.02
CA ASP A 66 18.05 -16.43 -19.02
C ASP A 66 17.45 -15.92 -20.35
N GLY A 67 17.02 -14.66 -20.36
CA GLY A 67 16.38 -14.04 -21.51
C GLY A 67 15.04 -14.69 -21.85
N ASP A 68 14.36 -15.26 -20.86
CA ASP A 68 13.04 -15.84 -20.99
C ASP A 68 11.91 -14.84 -20.65
N ASN A 69 10.69 -15.33 -20.42
CA ASN A 69 9.50 -14.51 -20.15
C ASN A 69 9.18 -14.38 -18.65
N ARG A 70 10.11 -14.73 -17.77
CA ARG A 70 9.94 -14.72 -16.32
C ARG A 70 10.94 -13.73 -15.76
N TRP A 71 10.42 -12.59 -15.36
CA TRP A 71 11.26 -11.54 -14.82
C TRP A 71 11.28 -11.63 -13.30
N GLY A 72 12.46 -11.42 -12.72
CA GLY A 72 12.63 -11.45 -11.26
C GLY A 72 12.42 -12.85 -10.68
N GLU A 73 12.86 -13.88 -11.38
CA GLU A 73 12.87 -15.23 -10.83
C GLU A 73 13.70 -15.29 -9.54
N PRO A 74 13.46 -16.30 -8.67
CA PRO A 74 14.40 -16.62 -7.60
C PRO A 74 15.82 -16.73 -8.16
N ASP A 75 16.78 -16.13 -7.46
CA ASP A 75 18.20 -15.97 -7.86
C ASP A 75 18.48 -14.84 -8.88
N GLU A 76 17.47 -14.28 -9.56
CA GLU A 76 17.61 -13.10 -10.44
C GLU A 76 17.16 -11.80 -9.78
N ALA A 77 16.28 -11.90 -8.78
CA ALA A 77 15.74 -10.75 -8.08
C ALA A 77 16.82 -10.05 -7.23
N ASP A 78 16.93 -8.74 -7.40
CA ASP A 78 17.62 -7.88 -6.46
C ASP A 78 16.67 -7.52 -5.30
N LEU A 79 17.15 -7.68 -4.07
CA LEU A 79 16.38 -7.50 -2.84
C LEU A 79 16.83 -6.30 -2.02
N LEU A 80 17.77 -5.50 -2.54
CA LEU A 80 18.21 -4.26 -1.93
C LEU A 80 17.96 -3.09 -2.89
N ALA A 81 17.26 -2.06 -2.43
CA ALA A 81 17.01 -0.90 -3.27
C ALA A 81 18.20 0.07 -3.24
N GLU A 82 18.69 0.51 -4.41
CA GLU A 82 19.61 1.65 -4.54
C GLU A 82 18.87 2.98 -4.44
N VAL A 83 17.63 3.04 -4.94
CA VAL A 83 16.76 4.21 -4.82
C VAL A 83 15.36 3.83 -4.35
N HIS A 84 14.77 4.68 -3.52
CA HIS A 84 13.41 4.49 -3.01
C HIS A 84 12.39 4.97 -4.04
N VAL A 85 11.50 4.07 -4.47
CA VAL A 85 10.47 4.37 -5.47
C VAL A 85 9.10 4.44 -4.81
N GLY A 86 8.37 5.50 -5.12
CA GLY A 86 6.92 5.60 -4.91
C GLY A 86 6.22 5.96 -6.20
N ARG A 87 4.89 5.74 -6.26
CA ARG A 87 4.05 6.08 -7.41
C ARG A 87 2.87 6.92 -6.95
N ILE A 88 2.62 7.99 -7.70
CA ILE A 88 1.36 8.75 -7.68
C ILE A 88 0.55 8.23 -8.88
N CYS A 89 -0.34 7.26 -8.61
CA CYS A 89 -1.20 6.63 -9.63
C CYS A 89 -2.35 7.58 -9.95
N VAL A 90 -2.23 8.32 -11.05
CA VAL A 90 -3.22 9.33 -11.45
C VAL A 90 -3.46 9.27 -12.95
N SER A 91 -4.72 9.45 -13.32
CA SER A 91 -5.24 9.40 -14.68
C SER A 91 -5.74 10.77 -15.16
N ASP A 92 -5.91 11.73 -14.25
CA ASP A 92 -6.27 13.11 -14.57
C ASP A 92 -5.59 14.18 -13.69
N LEU A 93 -5.82 15.44 -14.04
CA LEU A 93 -5.21 16.59 -13.37
C LEU A 93 -5.79 16.84 -11.97
N GLU A 94 -7.07 16.54 -11.73
CA GLU A 94 -7.69 16.75 -10.41
C GLU A 94 -7.09 15.79 -9.39
N GLN A 95 -6.91 14.52 -9.77
CA GLN A 95 -6.24 13.53 -8.91
C GLN A 95 -4.79 13.92 -8.61
N LEU A 96 -4.06 14.42 -9.61
CA LEU A 96 -2.68 14.90 -9.41
C LEU A 96 -2.63 16.11 -8.45
N GLU A 97 -3.52 17.08 -8.65
CA GLU A 97 -3.62 18.27 -7.78
C GLU A 97 -3.97 17.87 -6.34
N ASN A 98 -4.89 16.91 -6.15
CA ASN A 98 -5.23 16.38 -4.83
C ASN A 98 -4.02 15.71 -4.16
N ASN A 99 -3.33 14.80 -4.85
CA ASN A 99 -2.15 14.12 -4.30
C ASN A 99 -1.06 15.13 -3.88
N LEU A 100 -0.69 16.06 -4.77
CA LEU A 100 0.33 17.07 -4.48
C LEU A 100 -0.08 17.98 -3.33
N ASN A 101 -1.33 18.40 -3.26
CA ASN A 101 -1.82 19.22 -2.16
C ASN A 101 -1.73 18.48 -0.82
N LYS A 102 -2.12 17.20 -0.78
CA LYS A 102 -2.00 16.38 0.43
C LYS A 102 -0.55 16.24 0.88
N GLU A 103 0.37 15.96 -0.05
CA GLU A 103 1.80 15.87 0.22
C GLU A 103 2.38 17.17 0.81
N PHE A 104 2.09 18.32 0.17
CA PHE A 104 2.56 19.61 0.67
C PHE A 104 1.98 19.94 2.05
N MET A 105 0.68 19.73 2.25
CA MET A 105 0.05 20.00 3.54
C MET A 105 0.57 19.08 4.65
N TYR A 106 0.78 17.79 4.34
CA TYR A 106 1.30 16.81 5.30
C TYR A 106 2.74 17.13 5.72
N GLN A 107 3.57 17.65 4.80
CA GLN A 107 4.97 17.97 5.08
C GLN A 107 5.15 19.37 5.68
N ASP A 108 4.48 20.38 5.13
CA ASP A 108 4.72 21.78 5.47
C ASP A 108 3.83 22.27 6.63
N THR A 109 2.61 21.74 6.75
CA THR A 109 1.62 22.17 7.74
C THR A 109 0.84 21.00 8.35
N PRO A 110 1.52 19.99 8.95
CA PRO A 110 0.82 18.84 9.51
C PRO A 110 -0.10 19.23 10.68
N VAL A 111 -1.21 18.50 10.82
CA VAL A 111 -2.09 18.61 12.00
C VAL A 111 -1.37 17.99 13.21
N VAL A 112 -0.68 18.82 13.98
CA VAL A 112 0.21 18.42 15.09
C VAL A 112 -0.49 17.55 16.14
N GLU A 113 -1.81 17.70 16.33
CA GLU A 113 -2.57 16.86 17.27
C GLU A 113 -2.57 15.37 16.87
N ASP A 114 -2.41 15.06 15.59
CA ASP A 114 -2.62 13.71 15.04
C ASP A 114 -1.33 12.93 14.80
N ILE A 115 -0.19 13.62 14.61
CA ILE A 115 1.09 13.05 14.11
C ILE A 115 1.64 11.88 14.95
N SER A 116 1.27 11.79 16.22
CA SER A 116 1.70 10.75 17.15
C SER A 116 0.60 9.75 17.49
N LYS A 117 -0.35 9.52 16.58
CA LYS A 117 -1.45 8.55 16.75
C LYS A 117 -1.37 7.47 15.68
N ALA A 118 -1.38 6.20 16.10
CA ALA A 118 -1.42 5.06 15.20
C ALA A 118 -2.66 4.20 15.47
N LEU A 119 -3.24 3.64 14.42
CA LEU A 119 -4.36 2.71 14.47
C LEU A 119 -3.91 1.35 13.95
N MET A 120 -4.15 0.32 14.74
CA MET A 120 -3.98 -1.07 14.34
C MET A 120 -5.34 -1.68 13.98
N VAL A 121 -5.50 -2.15 12.73
CA VAL A 121 -6.76 -2.74 12.25
C VAL A 121 -6.55 -4.23 11.95
N GLY A 122 -7.42 -5.07 12.49
CA GLY A 122 -7.28 -6.52 12.40
C GLY A 122 -8.61 -7.22 12.14
N GLU A 123 -8.76 -7.81 10.96
CA GLU A 123 -9.94 -8.61 10.60
C GLU A 123 -9.75 -10.10 10.90
N LYS A 124 -10.83 -10.87 10.91
CA LYS A 124 -10.81 -12.32 10.98
C LYS A 124 -10.33 -12.89 9.64
N LEU A 125 -9.17 -13.53 9.67
CA LEU A 125 -8.54 -14.12 8.49
C LEU A 125 -9.04 -15.54 8.25
N TRP A 126 -9.07 -16.34 9.32
CA TRP A 126 -9.50 -17.75 9.31
C TRP A 126 -10.28 -18.09 10.58
N THR A 127 -10.69 -19.36 10.74
CA THR A 127 -11.48 -19.83 11.89
C THR A 127 -10.88 -19.44 13.25
N ASN A 128 -9.56 -19.57 13.41
CA ASN A 128 -8.84 -19.34 14.67
C ASN A 128 -7.68 -18.34 14.50
N THR A 129 -7.77 -17.43 13.54
CA THR A 129 -6.66 -16.51 13.25
C THR A 129 -7.23 -15.15 12.85
N TYR A 130 -6.78 -14.11 13.55
CA TYR A 130 -7.20 -12.73 13.38
C TYR A 130 -5.98 -11.86 13.09
N GLY A 131 -6.13 -10.89 12.20
CA GLY A 131 -5.08 -9.92 11.91
C GLY A 131 -4.63 -9.15 13.14
N GLY A 132 -5.53 -8.94 14.11
CA GLY A 132 -5.21 -8.28 15.38
C GLY A 132 -4.12 -8.98 16.19
N GLN A 133 -3.96 -10.30 16.08
CA GLN A 133 -2.88 -11.03 16.77
C GLN A 133 -1.51 -10.62 16.21
N TYR A 134 -1.38 -10.54 14.88
CA TYR A 134 -0.18 -10.05 14.22
C TYR A 134 0.05 -8.56 14.46
N LYS A 135 -1.03 -7.75 14.47
CA LYS A 135 -0.90 -6.32 14.74
C LYS A 135 -0.42 -6.05 16.17
N ASN A 136 -0.71 -6.93 17.14
CA ASN A 136 -0.08 -6.85 18.46
C ASN A 136 1.44 -7.04 18.39
N GLU A 137 1.96 -7.94 17.55
CA GLU A 137 3.41 -8.08 17.37
C GLU A 137 4.04 -6.85 16.68
N VAL A 138 3.32 -6.22 15.75
CA VAL A 138 3.76 -4.96 15.11
C VAL A 138 3.77 -3.81 16.12
N TYR A 139 2.74 -3.70 16.94
CA TYR A 139 2.59 -2.62 17.90
C TYR A 139 3.52 -2.79 19.12
N GLN A 140 3.50 -3.96 19.76
CA GLN A 140 4.15 -4.21 21.04
C GLN A 140 5.59 -4.71 20.88
N GLY A 141 5.99 -5.02 19.65
CA GLY A 141 7.18 -5.82 19.40
C GLY A 141 6.91 -7.31 19.66
N SER A 142 7.83 -8.14 19.21
CA SER A 142 7.74 -9.60 19.38
C SER A 142 9.12 -10.23 19.34
N SER A 143 9.26 -11.39 19.98
CA SER A 143 10.38 -12.30 19.76
C SER A 143 9.91 -13.67 19.24
N ALA A 144 8.63 -13.77 18.88
CA ALA A 144 8.12 -14.92 18.14
C ALA A 144 8.82 -14.93 16.78
N ASN A 145 9.16 -16.12 16.27
CA ASN A 145 9.78 -16.31 14.95
C ASN A 145 11.30 -16.06 14.85
N GLY A 146 12.02 -16.04 15.98
CA GLY A 146 13.48 -16.17 15.99
C GLY A 146 14.27 -14.88 15.77
N TYR A 147 13.60 -13.74 15.79
CA TYR A 147 14.18 -12.40 15.82
C TYR A 147 13.34 -11.50 16.74
N THR A 148 13.90 -10.38 17.19
CA THR A 148 13.22 -9.44 18.10
C THR A 148 12.91 -8.13 17.40
N THR A 149 11.68 -7.62 17.58
CA THR A 149 11.23 -6.29 17.16
C THR A 149 10.84 -5.46 18.38
N GLU A 150 11.04 -4.15 18.30
CA GLU A 150 10.73 -3.21 19.41
C GLU A 150 9.28 -2.72 19.40
N GLY A 151 8.58 -2.87 18.27
CA GLY A 151 7.24 -2.34 18.08
C GLY A 151 7.21 -0.83 17.81
N VAL A 152 6.06 -0.22 18.08
CA VAL A 152 5.83 1.22 17.94
C VAL A 152 6.37 1.94 19.18
N SER A 153 7.06 3.06 18.96
CA SER A 153 7.62 3.89 20.04
C SER A 153 6.53 4.38 21.01
N ASP A 154 6.85 4.40 22.32
CA ASP A 154 6.03 4.98 23.39
C ASP A 154 5.61 6.45 23.16
N ASN A 155 6.23 7.16 22.21
CA ASN A 155 5.81 8.49 21.80
C ASN A 155 4.49 8.50 21.01
N PHE A 156 4.03 7.33 20.54
CA PHE A 156 2.75 7.19 19.84
C PHE A 156 1.65 6.70 20.77
N SER A 157 0.47 7.30 20.65
CA SER A 157 -0.77 6.72 21.16
C SER A 157 -1.30 5.72 20.15
N VAL A 158 -1.51 4.47 20.57
CA VAL A 158 -2.01 3.41 19.69
C VAL A 158 -3.43 2.99 20.06
N SER A 159 -4.34 3.06 19.09
CA SER A 159 -5.70 2.50 19.17
C SER A 159 -5.83 1.23 18.33
N THR A 160 -6.87 0.44 18.58
CA THR A 160 -7.10 -0.81 17.87
C THR A 160 -8.55 -0.93 17.37
N LEU A 161 -8.72 -1.55 16.20
CA LEU A 161 -9.98 -2.04 15.68
C LEU A 161 -9.81 -3.52 15.31
N TYR A 162 -10.01 -4.40 16.29
CA TYR A 162 -9.79 -5.84 16.14
C TYR A 162 -11.10 -6.63 16.23
N GLU A 163 -11.34 -7.48 15.22
CA GLU A 163 -12.50 -8.39 15.23
C GLU A 163 -12.43 -9.49 16.30
N MET A 164 -11.24 -9.79 16.83
CA MET A 164 -11.10 -10.71 17.97
C MET A 164 -11.67 -10.14 19.27
N ASP A 165 -11.73 -8.80 19.39
CA ASP A 165 -12.20 -8.12 20.61
C ASP A 165 -13.67 -7.72 20.49
N SER A 166 -14.08 -7.19 19.33
CA SER A 166 -15.46 -6.76 19.10
C SER A 166 -15.80 -6.63 17.61
N ILE A 167 -17.09 -6.65 17.29
CA ILE A 167 -17.56 -6.37 15.92
C ILE A 167 -17.45 -4.86 15.68
N TRP A 168 -16.70 -4.49 14.65
CA TRP A 168 -16.62 -3.12 14.12
C TRP A 168 -17.11 -3.07 12.66
N THR A 169 -17.50 -1.88 12.21
CA THR A 169 -17.96 -1.60 10.84
C THR A 169 -17.14 -0.47 10.24
N LYS A 170 -17.28 -0.22 8.94
CA LYS A 170 -16.63 0.92 8.27
C LYS A 170 -16.87 2.28 8.95
N TYR A 171 -18.00 2.46 9.64
CA TYR A 171 -18.26 3.72 10.35
C TYR A 171 -17.28 3.97 11.49
N GLN A 172 -16.85 2.94 12.23
CA GLN A 172 -15.79 3.10 13.22
C GLN A 172 -14.45 3.45 12.59
N LEU A 173 -14.17 2.97 11.37
CA LEU A 173 -12.99 3.37 10.62
C LEU A 173 -13.08 4.86 10.24
N PHE A 174 -14.20 5.30 9.68
CA PHE A 174 -14.43 6.72 9.37
C PHE A 174 -14.29 7.61 10.62
N ASP A 175 -14.78 7.18 11.79
CA ASP A 175 -14.59 7.91 13.05
C ASP A 175 -13.11 8.05 13.45
N GLN A 176 -12.24 7.10 13.09
CA GLN A 176 -10.80 7.23 13.34
C GLN A 176 -10.19 8.35 12.48
N PHE A 177 -10.56 8.43 11.19
CA PHE A 177 -10.11 9.49 10.30
C PHE A 177 -10.70 10.85 10.70
N ASN A 178 -12.01 10.92 10.91
CA ASN A 178 -12.76 12.18 10.96
C ASN A 178 -12.84 12.80 12.36
N LEU A 179 -12.90 11.98 13.41
CA LEU A 179 -13.16 12.47 14.78
C LEU A 179 -11.93 12.34 15.66
N THR A 180 -11.29 11.17 15.63
CA THR A 180 -10.11 10.86 16.45
C THR A 180 -8.87 11.57 15.90
N GLY A 181 -8.71 11.55 14.58
CA GLY A 181 -7.48 11.94 13.89
C GLY A 181 -6.40 10.90 14.13
N ILE A 182 -5.86 10.32 13.07
CA ILE A 182 -4.75 9.35 13.14
C ILE A 182 -3.70 9.74 12.12
N ASN A 183 -2.45 9.36 12.37
CA ASN A 183 -1.36 9.60 11.43
C ASN A 183 -0.95 8.33 10.70
N ILE A 184 -0.94 7.20 11.40
CA ILE A 184 -0.54 5.90 10.85
C ILE A 184 -1.71 4.94 10.98
N LEU A 185 -2.02 4.22 9.91
CA LEU A 185 -2.91 3.07 9.93
C LEU A 185 -2.12 1.83 9.51
N ASN A 186 -2.22 0.75 10.30
CA ASN A 186 -1.63 -0.54 9.93
C ASN A 186 -2.68 -1.65 9.99
N HIS A 187 -2.99 -2.23 8.84
CA HIS A 187 -4.05 -3.20 8.62
C HIS A 187 -3.51 -4.60 8.31
N LEU A 188 -4.21 -5.62 8.81
CA LEU A 188 -4.16 -6.98 8.29
C LEU A 188 -5.58 -7.56 8.26
N GLY A 189 -6.02 -7.95 7.06
CA GLY A 189 -7.37 -8.41 6.78
C GLY A 189 -7.53 -8.93 5.37
N HIS A 190 -8.77 -9.27 5.01
CA HIS A 190 -9.08 -9.63 3.62
C HIS A 190 -9.15 -8.36 2.77
N SER A 191 -8.74 -8.47 1.51
CA SER A 191 -8.79 -7.36 0.56
C SER A 191 -8.96 -7.90 -0.87
N SER A 192 -9.47 -7.06 -1.76
CA SER A 192 -9.49 -7.24 -3.21
C SER A 192 -9.11 -5.92 -3.88
N THR A 193 -9.08 -5.91 -5.21
CA THR A 193 -8.77 -4.72 -5.99
C THR A 193 -9.65 -3.51 -5.62
N ASP A 194 -10.91 -3.72 -5.21
CA ASP A 194 -11.90 -2.68 -4.89
C ASP A 194 -12.32 -2.63 -3.40
N TYR A 195 -11.63 -3.36 -2.52
CA TYR A 195 -12.02 -3.53 -1.12
C TYR A 195 -10.83 -3.66 -0.18
N VAL A 196 -10.88 -2.93 0.94
CA VAL A 196 -9.92 -3.03 2.05
C VAL A 196 -10.60 -2.58 3.34
N MET A 197 -10.26 -3.09 4.52
CA MET A 197 -10.75 -2.57 5.81
C MET A 197 -12.28 -2.39 5.92
N LYS A 198 -13.08 -3.27 5.31
CA LYS A 198 -14.56 -3.18 5.24
C LYS A 198 -15.14 -2.01 4.43
N ILE A 199 -14.33 -1.34 3.62
CA ILE A 199 -14.75 -0.29 2.69
C ILE A 199 -14.56 -0.74 1.25
N TYR A 200 -15.44 -0.27 0.37
CA TYR A 200 -15.36 -0.45 -1.08
C TYR A 200 -15.09 0.88 -1.77
N ASN A 201 -14.68 0.90 -3.05
CA ASN A 201 -14.45 2.14 -3.82
C ASN A 201 -15.55 3.21 -3.62
N PRO A 202 -16.87 2.91 -3.71
CA PRO A 202 -17.92 3.93 -3.53
C PRO A 202 -17.96 4.56 -2.12
N ASP A 203 -17.39 3.89 -1.13
CA ASP A 203 -17.27 4.43 0.23
C ASP A 203 -16.13 5.44 0.37
N VAL A 204 -15.18 5.49 -0.57
CA VAL A 204 -14.05 6.41 -0.57
C VAL A 204 -14.45 7.71 -1.26
N ASN A 205 -15.03 8.62 -0.47
CA ASN A 205 -15.47 9.93 -0.91
C ASN A 205 -15.40 10.95 0.24
N THR A 206 -15.50 12.23 -0.09
CA THR A 206 -15.37 13.34 0.87
C THR A 206 -16.53 13.47 1.87
N THR A 207 -17.60 12.68 1.72
CA THR A 207 -18.67 12.60 2.74
C THR A 207 -18.30 11.62 3.84
N ASN A 208 -17.64 10.50 3.50
CA ASN A 208 -17.21 9.50 4.47
C ASN A 208 -15.83 9.78 5.06
N PHE A 209 -14.92 10.40 4.29
CA PHE A 209 -13.59 10.83 4.73
C PHE A 209 -13.52 12.36 4.71
N THR A 210 -13.52 12.98 5.89
CA THR A 210 -13.56 14.44 6.07
C THR A 210 -12.25 15.01 6.60
N ASN A 211 -11.21 14.19 6.76
CA ASN A 211 -9.89 14.64 7.18
C ASN A 211 -9.17 15.36 6.03
N ASP A 212 -9.21 16.69 6.08
CA ASP A 212 -8.84 17.60 5.00
C ASP A 212 -7.44 18.20 5.16
N GLY A 213 -6.65 17.72 6.12
CA GLY A 213 -5.33 18.25 6.43
C GLY A 213 -5.36 19.56 7.24
N VAL A 214 -6.53 20.09 7.61
CA VAL A 214 -6.68 21.30 8.43
C VAL A 214 -7.23 20.97 9.81
N GLU A 215 -8.40 20.35 9.88
CA GLU A 215 -9.01 19.95 11.16
C GLU A 215 -8.49 18.59 11.64
N ARG A 216 -8.23 17.69 10.68
CA ARG A 216 -7.67 16.36 10.90
C ARG A 216 -6.64 16.03 9.84
N GLY A 217 -5.53 15.43 10.27
CA GLY A 217 -4.42 15.08 9.39
C GLY A 217 -4.78 14.02 8.35
N TYR A 218 -4.05 14.00 7.24
CA TYR A 218 -4.05 12.87 6.33
C TYR A 218 -3.33 11.67 6.97
N VAL A 219 -3.67 10.47 6.50
CA VAL A 219 -3.17 9.21 7.08
C VAL A 219 -2.16 8.55 6.15
N ILE A 220 -1.09 7.97 6.71
CA ILE A 220 -0.27 6.99 5.99
C ILE A 220 -0.86 5.60 6.25
N GLY A 221 -1.41 5.00 5.21
CA GLY A 221 -1.97 3.65 5.24
C GLY A 221 -0.92 2.57 5.03
N TYR A 222 -1.14 1.42 5.66
CA TYR A 222 -0.46 0.16 5.33
C TYR A 222 -1.47 -0.98 5.41
N SER A 223 -1.50 -1.84 4.41
CA SER A 223 -2.34 -3.03 4.40
C SER A 223 -1.56 -4.26 3.94
N GLN A 224 -1.47 -5.26 4.82
CA GLN A 224 -1.20 -6.62 4.40
C GLN A 224 -2.53 -7.28 4.07
N GLY A 225 -3.01 -7.05 2.85
CA GLY A 225 -4.21 -7.64 2.28
C GLY A 225 -3.96 -7.99 0.83
N CYS A 226 -4.82 -8.81 0.22
CA CYS A 226 -4.64 -9.20 -1.18
C CYS A 226 -5.12 -8.08 -2.12
N TYR A 227 -4.37 -7.77 -3.17
CA TYR A 227 -4.78 -6.92 -4.32
C TYR A 227 -5.21 -5.47 -4.03
N ALA A 228 -5.20 -4.99 -2.78
CA ALA A 228 -5.62 -3.62 -2.47
C ALA A 228 -4.79 -2.55 -3.22
N GLY A 229 -3.52 -2.84 -3.49
CA GLY A 229 -2.62 -1.99 -4.27
C GLY A 229 -2.43 -2.48 -5.70
N SER A 230 -3.43 -3.11 -6.30
CA SER A 230 -3.35 -3.62 -7.67
C SER A 230 -3.48 -2.47 -8.69
N PHE A 231 -2.47 -1.61 -8.73
CA PHE A 231 -2.35 -0.40 -9.56
C PHE A 231 -2.22 -0.64 -11.08
N ASP A 232 -2.42 -1.89 -11.52
CA ASP A 232 -2.64 -2.25 -12.91
C ASP A 232 -4.11 -2.65 -13.17
N ASN A 233 -4.97 -2.43 -12.18
CA ASN A 233 -6.40 -2.78 -12.15
C ASN A 233 -6.72 -4.26 -12.37
N ARG A 234 -5.73 -5.16 -12.25
CA ARG A 234 -5.98 -6.59 -12.43
C ARG A 234 -6.70 -7.21 -11.25
N ASP A 235 -7.70 -8.02 -11.54
CA ASP A 235 -8.40 -8.82 -10.54
C ASP A 235 -7.69 -10.19 -10.34
N ILE A 236 -8.26 -11.06 -9.52
CA ILE A 236 -7.74 -12.37 -9.13
C ILE A 236 -7.44 -13.30 -10.32
N ASN A 237 -8.16 -13.13 -11.44
CA ASN A 237 -7.95 -13.93 -12.64
C ASN A 237 -6.99 -13.20 -13.59
N ALA A 238 -5.93 -13.88 -14.02
CA ALA A 238 -4.99 -13.32 -14.98
C ALA A 238 -5.70 -12.84 -16.27
N GLY A 239 -5.39 -11.61 -16.69
CA GLY A 239 -6.02 -10.96 -17.84
C GLY A 239 -7.44 -10.41 -17.59
N SER A 240 -7.96 -10.53 -16.36
CA SER A 240 -9.20 -9.87 -15.94
C SER A 240 -8.85 -8.58 -15.22
N TYR A 241 -9.46 -7.48 -15.64
CA TYR A 241 -9.23 -6.15 -15.07
C TYR A 241 -10.58 -5.58 -14.65
N ILE A 242 -10.61 -4.84 -13.55
CA ILE A 242 -11.76 -4.02 -13.20
C ILE A 242 -11.82 -2.79 -14.12
N ASP A 243 -13.01 -2.23 -14.33
CA ASP A 243 -13.21 -1.03 -15.14
C ASP A 243 -12.85 0.27 -14.40
N ASP A 244 -12.52 0.15 -13.11
CA ASP A 244 -12.32 1.24 -12.16
C ASP A 244 -10.89 1.19 -11.60
N GLU A 245 -10.49 2.17 -10.79
CA GLU A 245 -9.18 2.18 -10.13
C GLU A 245 -9.15 1.26 -8.89
N SER A 246 -7.96 0.83 -8.49
CA SER A 246 -7.80 0.06 -7.25
C SER A 246 -8.19 0.87 -6.01
N ILE A 247 -8.57 0.19 -4.94
CA ILE A 247 -8.98 0.83 -3.69
C ILE A 247 -7.86 1.68 -3.08
N ALA A 248 -6.60 1.31 -3.31
CA ALA A 248 -5.48 2.14 -2.90
C ALA A 248 -5.43 3.47 -3.65
N GLU A 249 -5.68 3.45 -4.95
CA GLU A 249 -5.74 4.67 -5.78
C GLU A 249 -6.90 5.55 -5.35
N TYR A 250 -8.08 4.99 -5.08
CA TYR A 250 -9.20 5.73 -4.50
C TYR A 250 -8.83 6.46 -3.20
N LEU A 251 -8.16 5.77 -2.27
CA LEU A 251 -7.76 6.33 -0.98
C LEU A 251 -6.73 7.46 -1.12
N THR A 252 -5.88 7.39 -2.14
CA THR A 252 -4.84 8.41 -2.41
C THR A 252 -5.27 9.50 -3.38
N ASN A 253 -6.30 9.30 -4.21
CA ASN A 253 -6.67 10.26 -5.27
C ASN A 253 -7.74 11.28 -4.86
N ILE A 254 -8.55 10.98 -3.83
CA ILE A 254 -9.49 11.97 -3.29
C ILE A 254 -8.76 13.04 -2.45
N PRO A 255 -9.32 14.26 -2.28
CA PRO A 255 -8.64 15.34 -1.54
C PRO A 255 -8.55 15.12 -0.02
N THR A 256 -9.14 14.05 0.50
CA THR A 256 -9.15 13.65 1.92
C THR A 256 -8.53 12.25 2.09
N ALA A 257 -8.74 11.60 3.24
CA ALA A 257 -8.30 10.23 3.53
C ALA A 257 -6.77 10.08 3.67
N GLU A 258 -6.11 9.37 2.76
CA GLU A 258 -4.73 8.94 2.92
C GLU A 258 -3.78 9.80 2.08
N VAL A 259 -2.65 10.23 2.66
CA VAL A 259 -1.60 10.92 1.88
C VAL A 259 -0.74 9.92 1.10
N ALA A 260 -0.57 8.72 1.64
CA ALA A 260 0.15 7.63 1.00
C ALA A 260 -0.38 6.29 1.51
N PHE A 261 -0.30 5.25 0.67
CA PHE A 261 -0.74 3.90 1.03
C PHE A 261 0.24 2.83 0.55
N ILE A 262 0.67 1.96 1.46
CA ILE A 262 1.48 0.79 1.15
C ILE A 262 0.56 -0.44 1.13
N ALA A 263 0.39 -1.04 -0.04
CA ALA A 263 -0.49 -2.19 -0.23
C ALA A 263 0.09 -3.20 -1.23
N ASN A 264 -0.34 -4.46 -1.15
CA ASN A 264 0.11 -5.50 -2.07
C ASN A 264 -0.65 -5.39 -3.40
N SER A 265 0.08 -5.45 -4.52
CA SER A 265 -0.52 -5.53 -5.85
C SER A 265 -1.16 -6.88 -6.15
N ARG A 266 -0.75 -7.94 -5.41
CA ARG A 266 -1.29 -9.31 -5.49
C ARG A 266 -1.53 -9.86 -4.10
N TYR A 267 -1.51 -11.18 -3.94
CA TYR A 267 -1.73 -11.84 -2.65
C TYR A 267 -0.81 -11.33 -1.53
N GLY A 268 -1.42 -10.85 -0.45
CA GLY A 268 -0.76 -10.62 0.84
C GLY A 268 -0.78 -11.90 1.65
N TRP A 269 0.30 -12.68 1.61
CA TRP A 269 0.36 -13.99 2.26
C TRP A 269 0.33 -13.87 3.79
N GLY A 270 -0.30 -14.85 4.44
CA GLY A 270 -0.33 -15.02 5.89
C GLY A 270 -0.27 -16.49 6.27
N MET A 271 -0.12 -16.79 7.57
CA MET A 271 0.02 -18.16 8.06
C MET A 271 -1.12 -18.55 9.02
N GLN A 272 -1.95 -19.49 8.61
CA GLN A 272 -3.06 -19.95 9.46
C GLN A 272 -2.54 -20.56 10.77
N GLY A 273 -3.14 -20.16 11.89
CA GLY A 273 -2.76 -20.65 13.22
C GLY A 273 -1.42 -20.14 13.73
N SER A 274 -0.84 -19.14 13.07
CA SER A 274 0.34 -18.41 13.53
C SER A 274 -0.03 -17.22 14.42
N THR A 275 0.99 -16.69 15.11
CA THR A 275 0.99 -15.78 16.28
C THR A 275 0.41 -16.37 17.56
#